data_AF-A0A8S8YVE0-F1
#
_entry.id   AF-A0A8S8YVE0-F1
#
_cell.length_a   1.000
_cell.length_b   1.000
_cell.length_c   1.000
_cell.angle_alpha   90.00
_cell.angle_beta   90.00
_cell.angle_gamma   90.00
#
_symmetry.space_group_name_H-M   'P 1'
#
loop_
_entity.id
_entity.type
_entity.pdbx_description
1 polymer ?
#
loop_
_entity_poly.entity_id
_entity_poly.type
_entity_poly.pdbx_seq_one_letter_code
_entity_poly.pdbx_strand_id
1 'polypeptide(L)'
;MSGNLEKYGIPESLPPKRETDDSVPHAPVRPQILSQKERRLAVENSLRYFPEKWHKELATDFLEELDSLGHIYMHRFRPDHEIRSRSIHEYKSNSKSAAAIMLMIQNNLDPKVAQYPHELITYGGNGSVFQNWAQYLVTMDYLSKMEEDQTLVMYSGHPLGLFPSSSESPRVVVTNGMVIPNYSSQQDYERMNALGVSQFGQMTAGSYMYIGPQGIVHGTTITILNAARKYLGKTSESGLGGVLYVTSGLGGMSGAQAKAAVIAGAVCIIAEIDPTPARKRHTQGWLTELFDDLDELCNRAETAVANSEAVSLGYLGNIVDLLEYLIERGITPDLASDQTSLHNPWLGGYMPAGISFEDGISLLSSDPKKFRGLVQSSLNRHVNAVNTLSEMGTRFWDYGNAFLLESGRADAEVFSEDGSFRYPSYVEDIMGPMCFDYGFGPFRWVCTSGNKQDLATTDKIAQEVLEDLASRCPEEIRTQYLDNIKWISEAEKHDLGSGKYGKDIVRG
;
A
#
# COMPACT_ATOMS: atom_id res chain seq x y z
N MET A 1 -13.41 30.73 -13.20
CA MET A 1 -14.05 30.01 -14.33
C MET A 1 -14.82 28.85 -13.74
N SER A 2 -16.14 28.96 -13.66
CA SER A 2 -17.04 27.89 -13.19
C SER A 2 -17.11 26.81 -14.26
N GLY A 3 -16.11 25.91 -14.27
CA GLY A 3 -16.11 24.74 -15.13
C GLY A 3 -17.32 23.86 -14.82
N ASN A 4 -17.97 23.36 -15.87
CA ASN A 4 -19.12 22.46 -15.82
C ASN A 4 -19.01 21.47 -14.65
N LEU A 5 -19.87 21.65 -13.63
CA LEU A 5 -20.02 20.70 -12.55
C LEU A 5 -20.35 19.31 -13.14
N GLU A 6 -19.41 18.38 -12.97
CA GLU A 6 -19.36 17.00 -13.48
C GLU A 6 -20.76 16.36 -13.58
N LYS A 7 -21.15 15.99 -14.82
CA LYS A 7 -22.17 14.95 -15.01
C LYS A 7 -21.48 13.63 -14.65
N TYR A 8 -21.93 13.00 -13.58
CA TYR A 8 -21.52 11.63 -13.25
C TYR A 8 -22.29 10.61 -14.09
N GLY A 9 -21.81 9.37 -14.13
CA GLY A 9 -22.45 8.27 -14.84
C GLY A 9 -21.89 8.00 -16.23
N ILE A 10 -22.42 6.97 -16.88
CA ILE A 10 -22.07 6.63 -18.26
C ILE A 10 -22.55 7.78 -19.16
N PRO A 11 -21.69 8.32 -20.05
CA PRO A 11 -22.06 9.43 -20.91
C PRO A 11 -23.21 9.06 -21.86
N GLU A 12 -23.92 10.06 -22.40
CA GLU A 12 -25.03 9.84 -23.34
C GLU A 12 -24.56 9.42 -24.75
N SER A 13 -23.32 9.77 -25.09
CA SER A 13 -22.65 9.47 -26.36
C SER A 13 -21.35 8.71 -26.11
N LEU A 14 -20.93 7.90 -27.09
CA LEU A 14 -19.72 7.09 -26.98
C LEU A 14 -18.50 8.02 -27.04
N PRO A 15 -17.68 8.14 -25.97
CA PRO A 15 -16.50 8.99 -26.01
C PRO A 15 -15.46 8.44 -26.99
N PRO A 16 -14.57 9.28 -27.54
CA PRO A 16 -13.49 8.81 -28.42
C PRO A 16 -12.55 7.86 -27.68
N LYS A 17 -11.83 7.01 -28.42
CA LYS A 17 -10.74 6.20 -27.85
C LYS A 17 -9.73 7.12 -27.14
N ARG A 18 -9.20 6.65 -26.00
CA ARG A 18 -8.14 7.35 -25.28
C ARG A 18 -6.78 6.82 -25.67
N GLU A 19 -5.84 7.74 -25.84
CA GLU A 19 -4.42 7.41 -25.91
C GLU A 19 -3.87 7.16 -24.50
N THR A 20 -2.82 6.36 -24.43
CA THR A 20 -2.05 6.13 -23.20
C THR A 20 -1.38 7.43 -22.76
N ASP A 21 -1.34 7.65 -21.45
CA ASP A 21 -0.80 8.87 -20.86
C ASP A 21 0.45 8.52 -20.05
N ASP A 22 1.60 8.61 -20.72
CA ASP A 22 2.90 8.24 -20.15
C ASP A 22 3.39 9.18 -19.03
N SER A 23 2.62 10.21 -18.65
CA SER A 23 2.96 11.11 -17.56
C SER A 23 2.75 10.49 -16.17
N VAL A 24 2.03 9.37 -16.08
CA VAL A 24 1.82 8.62 -14.84
C VAL A 24 2.33 7.18 -14.98
N PRO A 25 2.73 6.54 -13.87
CA PRO A 25 3.05 5.12 -13.89
C PRO A 25 1.82 4.27 -14.24
N HIS A 26 2.05 3.18 -14.98
CA HIS A 26 1.04 2.20 -15.38
C HIS A 26 1.29 0.83 -14.76
N ALA A 27 0.21 0.10 -14.48
CA ALA A 27 0.30 -1.25 -13.91
C ALA A 27 0.97 -2.23 -14.90
N PRO A 28 1.71 -3.24 -14.41
CA PRO A 28 2.25 -4.29 -15.27
C PRO A 28 1.12 -5.11 -15.91
N VAL A 29 1.42 -5.67 -17.09
CA VAL A 29 0.48 -6.54 -17.82
C VAL A 29 0.06 -7.71 -16.93
N ARG A 30 -1.25 -7.96 -16.85
CA ARG A 30 -1.84 -9.04 -16.05
C ARG A 30 -1.66 -10.41 -16.72
N PRO A 31 -1.61 -11.50 -15.94
CA PRO A 31 -1.53 -12.85 -16.49
C PRO A 31 -2.65 -13.19 -17.48
N GLN A 32 -2.28 -13.66 -18.67
CA GLN A 32 -3.20 -14.14 -19.69
C GLN A 32 -3.64 -15.58 -19.40
N ILE A 33 -4.57 -15.76 -18.44
CA ILE A 33 -4.96 -17.10 -17.95
C ILE A 33 -6.35 -17.56 -18.38
N LEU A 34 -7.12 -16.69 -19.05
CA LEU A 34 -8.47 -17.02 -19.50
C LEU A 34 -8.44 -17.92 -20.74
N SER A 35 -9.28 -18.96 -20.74
CA SER A 35 -9.60 -19.73 -21.96
C SER A 35 -10.34 -18.86 -22.98
N GLN A 36 -10.43 -19.29 -24.25
CA GLN A 36 -11.19 -18.54 -25.27
C GLN A 36 -12.66 -18.31 -24.88
N LYS A 37 -13.30 -19.29 -24.22
CA LYS A 37 -14.66 -19.17 -23.70
C LYS A 37 -14.76 -18.09 -22.63
N GLU A 38 -13.78 -18.03 -21.74
CA GLU A 38 -13.74 -17.05 -20.65
C GLU A 38 -13.37 -15.66 -21.13
N ARG A 39 -12.50 -15.54 -22.14
CA ARG A 39 -12.21 -14.27 -22.80
C ARG A 39 -13.47 -13.66 -23.41
N ARG A 40 -14.29 -14.49 -24.08
CA ARG A 40 -15.60 -14.06 -24.57
C ARG A 40 -16.50 -13.62 -23.42
N LEU A 41 -16.56 -14.40 -22.34
CA LEU A 41 -17.35 -14.08 -21.15
C LEU A 41 -16.89 -12.78 -20.47
N ALA A 42 -15.58 -12.50 -20.42
CA ALA A 42 -15.02 -11.27 -19.87
C ALA A 42 -15.50 -10.05 -20.67
N VAL A 43 -15.50 -10.13 -22.00
CA VAL A 43 -16.03 -9.08 -22.88
C VAL A 43 -17.54 -8.93 -22.67
N GLU A 44 -18.30 -10.03 -22.66
CA GLU A 44 -19.75 -10.01 -22.38
C GLU A 44 -20.07 -9.39 -21.01
N ASN A 45 -19.28 -9.73 -19.98
CA ASN A 45 -19.41 -9.18 -18.64
C ASN A 45 -19.16 -7.66 -18.61
N SER A 46 -18.17 -7.18 -19.36
CA SER A 46 -17.83 -5.76 -19.49
C SER A 46 -18.90 -4.97 -20.25
N LEU A 47 -19.52 -5.57 -21.26
CA LEU A 47 -20.58 -4.92 -22.06
C LEU A 47 -21.87 -4.65 -21.28
N ARG A 48 -22.10 -5.32 -20.15
CA ARG A 48 -23.30 -5.13 -19.29
C ARG A 48 -23.49 -3.70 -18.79
N TYR A 49 -22.41 -2.90 -18.72
CA TYR A 49 -22.47 -1.52 -18.27
C TYR A 49 -22.94 -0.53 -19.35
N PHE A 50 -23.07 -0.97 -20.61
CA PHE A 50 -23.21 -0.07 -21.75
C PHE A 50 -24.44 -0.40 -22.61
N PRO A 51 -25.04 0.61 -23.28
CA PRO A 51 -26.13 0.39 -24.23
C PRO A 51 -25.73 -0.54 -25.38
N GLU A 52 -26.66 -1.40 -25.83
CA GLU A 52 -26.43 -2.38 -26.91
C GLU A 52 -25.89 -1.77 -28.20
N LYS A 53 -26.31 -0.53 -28.53
CA LYS A 53 -25.84 0.20 -29.71
C LYS A 53 -24.32 0.42 -29.74
N TRP A 54 -23.63 0.34 -28.60
CA TRP A 54 -22.17 0.49 -28.51
C TRP A 54 -21.44 -0.85 -28.48
N HIS A 55 -22.14 -1.97 -28.31
CA HIS A 55 -21.51 -3.26 -28.04
C HIS A 55 -20.57 -3.70 -29.15
N LYS A 56 -20.87 -3.42 -30.41
CA LYS A 56 -19.99 -3.79 -31.54
C LYS A 56 -18.62 -3.11 -31.44
N GLU A 57 -18.60 -1.81 -31.13
CA GLU A 57 -17.35 -1.05 -31.02
C GLU A 57 -16.63 -1.40 -29.72
N LEU A 58 -17.35 -1.39 -28.58
CA LEU A 58 -16.78 -1.69 -27.28
C LEU A 58 -16.28 -3.13 -27.13
N ALA A 59 -16.91 -4.10 -27.80
CA ALA A 59 -16.42 -5.48 -27.79
C ALA A 59 -15.02 -5.59 -28.40
N THR A 60 -14.73 -4.77 -29.42
CA THR A 60 -13.42 -4.73 -30.06
C THR A 60 -12.41 -4.08 -29.12
N ASP A 61 -12.75 -2.93 -28.54
CA ASP A 61 -11.90 -2.22 -27.58
C ASP A 61 -11.57 -3.06 -26.35
N PHE A 62 -12.58 -3.73 -25.77
CA PHE A 62 -12.39 -4.55 -24.58
C PHE A 62 -11.59 -5.81 -24.88
N LEU A 63 -11.71 -6.37 -26.08
CA LEU A 63 -10.84 -7.47 -26.49
C LEU A 63 -9.40 -6.99 -26.68
N GLU A 64 -9.18 -5.81 -27.28
CA GLU A 64 -7.87 -5.19 -27.41
C GLU A 64 -7.22 -4.98 -26.04
N GLU A 65 -7.93 -4.36 -25.08
CA GLU A 65 -7.42 -4.18 -23.70
C GLU A 65 -7.12 -5.51 -23.03
N LEU A 66 -8.01 -6.50 -23.16
CA LEU A 66 -7.78 -7.83 -22.60
C LEU A 66 -6.53 -8.47 -23.19
N ASP A 67 -6.24 -8.29 -24.48
CA ASP A 67 -5.06 -8.84 -25.14
C ASP A 67 -3.76 -8.12 -24.75
N SER A 68 -3.77 -6.79 -24.69
CA SER A 68 -2.56 -6.03 -24.41
C SER A 68 -2.25 -5.89 -22.92
N LEU A 69 -3.27 -5.87 -22.06
CA LEU A 69 -3.14 -5.58 -20.63
C LEU A 69 -3.49 -6.76 -19.74
N GLY A 70 -4.15 -7.79 -20.27
CA GLY A 70 -4.66 -8.92 -19.47
C GLY A 70 -5.87 -8.57 -18.62
N HIS A 71 -6.43 -7.37 -18.80
CA HIS A 71 -7.58 -6.86 -18.05
C HIS A 71 -8.33 -5.80 -18.85
N ILE A 72 -9.63 -5.62 -18.57
CA ILE A 72 -10.49 -4.64 -19.23
C ILE A 72 -10.73 -3.48 -18.27
N TYR A 73 -9.93 -2.42 -18.38
CA TYR A 73 -10.03 -1.21 -17.55
C TYR A 73 -11.08 -0.23 -18.06
N MET A 74 -11.45 -0.34 -19.34
CA MET A 74 -12.34 0.56 -20.04
C MET A 74 -11.76 1.98 -20.11
N HIS A 75 -10.49 2.12 -20.50
CA HIS A 75 -9.75 3.38 -20.49
C HIS A 75 -10.47 4.50 -21.24
N ARG A 76 -11.22 4.15 -22.29
CA ARG A 76 -12.11 5.07 -23.04
C ARG A 76 -13.00 5.92 -22.11
N PHE A 77 -13.42 5.39 -20.96
CA PHE A 77 -14.35 6.01 -20.01
C PHE A 77 -13.68 6.63 -18.77
N ARG A 78 -12.34 6.67 -18.71
CA ARG A 78 -11.64 7.51 -17.72
C ARG A 78 -12.19 8.96 -17.82
N PRO A 79 -12.31 9.74 -16.75
CA PRO A 79 -12.68 11.16 -16.85
C PRO A 79 -11.55 12.06 -17.42
N ASP A 80 -11.92 13.19 -18.04
CA ASP A 80 -10.96 14.20 -18.53
C ASP A 80 -10.54 15.23 -17.47
N HIS A 81 -11.29 15.33 -16.37
CA HIS A 81 -10.97 16.27 -15.30
C HIS A 81 -9.88 15.70 -14.38
N GLU A 82 -9.19 16.60 -13.68
CA GLU A 82 -8.24 16.22 -12.63
C GLU A 82 -8.96 15.47 -11.51
N ILE A 83 -8.65 14.18 -11.33
CA ILE A 83 -9.13 13.39 -10.20
C ILE A 83 -8.28 13.75 -8.99
N ARG A 84 -8.91 14.41 -8.02
CA ARG A 84 -8.33 14.74 -6.71
C ARG A 84 -9.42 15.00 -5.70
N SER A 85 -9.07 14.93 -4.42
CA SER A 85 -9.97 15.43 -3.38
C SER A 85 -10.17 16.96 -3.51
N ARG A 86 -11.36 17.39 -3.12
CA ARG A 86 -11.86 18.77 -3.21
C ARG A 86 -12.63 19.09 -1.94
N SER A 87 -13.02 20.34 -1.72
CA SER A 87 -13.90 20.65 -0.60
C SER A 87 -15.21 19.87 -0.75
N ILE A 88 -15.76 19.35 0.34
CA ILE A 88 -17.05 18.63 0.35
C ILE A 88 -18.18 19.44 -0.29
N HIS A 89 -18.09 20.77 -0.22
CA HIS A 89 -19.06 21.70 -0.80
C HIS A 89 -19.01 21.79 -2.33
N GLU A 90 -17.96 21.26 -2.97
CA GLU A 90 -17.82 21.20 -4.43
C GLU A 90 -18.48 19.97 -5.04
N TYR A 91 -18.79 18.95 -4.23
CA TYR A 91 -19.46 17.74 -4.69
C TYR A 91 -20.96 17.96 -4.79
N LYS A 92 -21.52 17.66 -5.96
CA LYS A 92 -22.97 17.52 -6.14
C LYS A 92 -23.42 16.20 -5.51
N SER A 93 -24.17 16.29 -4.43
CA SER A 93 -24.81 15.15 -3.76
C SER A 93 -26.04 15.60 -2.99
N ASN A 94 -27.07 14.76 -2.93
CA ASN A 94 -28.22 14.95 -2.04
C ASN A 94 -27.89 14.61 -0.58
N SER A 95 -26.83 13.82 -0.36
CA SER A 95 -26.31 13.44 0.96
C SER A 95 -24.90 13.98 1.21
N LYS A 96 -24.68 14.62 2.37
CA LYS A 96 -23.33 15.06 2.79
C LYS A 96 -22.40 13.87 3.03
N SER A 97 -22.93 12.80 3.61
CA SER A 97 -22.19 11.55 3.84
C SER A 97 -21.75 10.93 2.51
N ALA A 98 -22.62 10.93 1.49
CA ALA A 98 -22.24 10.47 0.15
C ALA A 98 -21.19 11.38 -0.51
N ALA A 99 -21.28 12.70 -0.35
CA ALA A 99 -20.26 13.64 -0.83
C ALA A 99 -18.88 13.38 -0.19
N ALA A 100 -18.84 13.04 1.11
CA ALA A 100 -17.59 12.66 1.78
C ALA A 100 -17.00 11.38 1.19
N ILE A 101 -17.82 10.40 0.81
CA ILE A 101 -17.36 9.16 0.17
C ILE A 101 -16.82 9.45 -1.23
N MET A 102 -17.49 10.31 -2.02
CA MET A 102 -16.98 10.75 -3.33
C MET A 102 -15.61 11.42 -3.21
N LEU A 103 -15.43 12.28 -2.20
CA LEU A 103 -14.14 12.89 -1.88
C LEU A 103 -13.06 11.85 -1.65
N MET A 104 -13.36 10.83 -0.84
CA MET A 104 -12.39 9.80 -0.52
C MET A 104 -12.08 8.85 -1.70
N ILE A 105 -13.07 8.55 -2.54
CA ILE A 105 -12.85 7.80 -3.79
C ILE A 105 -11.88 8.56 -4.69
N GLN A 106 -12.10 9.87 -4.90
CA GLN A 106 -11.21 10.69 -5.72
C GLN A 106 -9.83 10.87 -5.07
N ASN A 107 -9.75 10.90 -3.74
CA ASN A 107 -8.47 10.89 -3.03
C ASN A 107 -7.66 9.61 -3.32
N ASN A 108 -8.29 8.44 -3.25
CA ASN A 108 -7.65 7.16 -3.54
C ASN A 108 -7.16 7.01 -4.99
N LEU A 109 -7.75 7.77 -5.92
CA LEU A 109 -7.43 7.74 -7.35
C LEU A 109 -6.61 8.95 -7.82
N ASP A 110 -6.27 9.88 -6.92
CA ASP A 110 -5.42 11.03 -7.24
C ASP A 110 -4.06 10.53 -7.73
N PRO A 111 -3.55 10.99 -8.89
CA PRO A 111 -2.22 10.61 -9.39
C PRO A 111 -1.05 10.87 -8.41
N LYS A 112 -1.24 11.74 -7.41
CA LYS A 112 -0.28 12.02 -6.33
C LYS A 112 -0.39 11.03 -5.16
N VAL A 113 -1.42 10.20 -5.14
CA VAL A 113 -1.73 9.22 -4.09
C VAL A 113 -1.61 7.80 -4.63
N ALA A 114 -2.29 7.50 -5.73
CA ALA A 114 -2.38 6.18 -6.32
C ALA A 114 -1.06 5.72 -6.95
N GLN A 115 -0.80 4.41 -6.86
CA GLN A 115 0.35 3.77 -7.48
C GLN A 115 0.21 3.68 -9.00
N TYR A 116 -0.97 3.28 -9.50
CA TYR A 116 -1.32 3.24 -10.93
C TYR A 116 -2.72 3.85 -11.12
N PRO A 117 -2.83 5.19 -11.20
CA PRO A 117 -4.12 5.88 -11.15
C PRO A 117 -5.03 5.51 -12.33
N HIS A 118 -4.48 5.26 -13.52
CA HIS A 118 -5.26 4.95 -14.73
C HIS A 118 -5.82 3.53 -14.75
N GLU A 119 -5.20 2.63 -13.99
CA GLU A 119 -5.66 1.25 -13.76
C GLU A 119 -6.43 1.10 -12.44
N LEU A 120 -6.80 2.24 -11.82
CA LEU A 120 -7.58 2.32 -10.59
C LEU A 120 -6.94 1.62 -9.37
N ILE A 121 -5.61 1.50 -9.36
CA ILE A 121 -4.84 0.83 -8.31
C ILE A 121 -4.19 1.87 -7.40
N THR A 122 -4.58 1.86 -6.12
CA THR A 122 -4.07 2.82 -5.13
C THR A 122 -2.70 2.38 -4.59
N TYR A 123 -2.50 1.11 -4.22
CA TYR A 123 -1.21 0.61 -3.72
C TYR A 123 -1.13 -0.92 -3.71
N GLY A 124 0.04 -1.47 -3.38
CA GLY A 124 0.27 -2.91 -3.22
C GLY A 124 0.35 -3.66 -4.54
N GLY A 125 0.60 -2.95 -5.65
CA GLY A 125 0.70 -3.51 -7.00
C GLY A 125 -0.64 -3.82 -7.66
N ASN A 126 -1.64 -4.26 -6.90
CA ASN A 126 -2.96 -4.65 -7.41
C ASN A 126 -4.15 -4.22 -6.53
N GLY A 127 -3.92 -3.48 -5.45
CA GLY A 127 -4.98 -2.99 -4.55
C GLY A 127 -5.83 -1.92 -5.24
N SER A 128 -6.98 -2.30 -5.75
CA SER A 128 -7.83 -1.47 -6.61
C SER A 128 -9.01 -0.82 -5.88
N VAL A 129 -9.40 0.36 -6.37
CA VAL A 129 -10.63 1.06 -5.97
C VAL A 129 -11.82 0.44 -6.70
N PHE A 130 -11.69 0.26 -8.02
CA PHE A 130 -12.67 -0.38 -8.89
C PHE A 130 -11.95 -1.27 -9.93
N GLN A 131 -12.68 -2.19 -10.55
CA GLN A 131 -12.13 -3.04 -11.61
C GLN A 131 -11.98 -2.29 -12.93
N ASN A 132 -12.81 -1.28 -13.18
CA ASN A 132 -12.84 -0.54 -14.44
C ASN A 132 -13.50 0.84 -14.26
N TRP A 133 -13.34 1.70 -15.26
CA TRP A 133 -13.85 3.06 -15.23
C TRP A 133 -15.39 3.16 -15.29
N ALA A 134 -16.11 2.17 -15.83
CA ALA A 134 -17.57 2.18 -15.78
C ALA A 134 -18.09 2.06 -14.34
N GLN A 135 -17.47 1.21 -13.52
CA GLN A 135 -17.81 1.08 -12.11
C GLN A 135 -17.59 2.41 -11.37
N TYR A 136 -16.46 3.09 -11.59
CA TYR A 136 -16.23 4.44 -11.06
C TYR A 136 -17.36 5.40 -11.44
N LEU A 137 -17.67 5.51 -12.73
CA LEU A 137 -18.68 6.46 -13.22
C LEU A 137 -20.07 6.21 -12.63
N VAL A 138 -20.49 4.94 -12.57
CA VAL A 138 -21.80 4.56 -12.03
C VAL A 138 -21.86 4.75 -10.52
N THR A 139 -20.78 4.43 -9.79
CA THR A 139 -20.70 4.70 -8.34
C THR A 139 -20.80 6.18 -8.04
N MET A 140 -20.07 7.04 -8.77
CA MET A 140 -20.14 8.48 -8.59
C MET A 140 -21.53 9.03 -8.92
N ASP A 141 -22.22 8.47 -9.92
CA ASP A 141 -23.62 8.83 -10.23
C ASP A 141 -24.57 8.46 -9.09
N TYR A 142 -24.49 7.23 -8.58
CA TYR A 142 -25.31 6.81 -7.43
C TYR A 142 -25.05 7.67 -6.19
N LEU A 143 -23.79 7.93 -5.83
CA LEU A 143 -23.46 8.77 -4.68
C LEU A 143 -23.97 10.21 -4.86
N SER A 144 -23.97 10.74 -6.09
CA SER A 144 -24.44 12.11 -6.36
C SER A 144 -25.95 12.31 -6.22
N LYS A 145 -26.75 11.24 -6.30
CA LYS A 145 -28.22 11.31 -6.28
C LYS A 145 -28.88 10.53 -5.16
N MET A 146 -28.11 9.77 -4.39
CA MET A 146 -28.66 8.97 -3.30
C MET A 146 -29.20 9.86 -2.17
N GLU A 147 -30.30 9.41 -1.59
CA GLU A 147 -30.90 10.04 -0.42
C GLU A 147 -30.32 9.48 0.88
N GLU A 148 -30.52 10.19 2.00
CA GLU A 148 -30.01 9.79 3.31
C GLU A 148 -30.62 8.49 3.85
N ASP A 149 -31.75 8.03 3.32
CA ASP A 149 -32.38 6.76 3.68
C ASP A 149 -32.00 5.62 2.72
N GLN A 150 -30.96 5.78 1.90
CA GLN A 150 -30.48 4.75 0.97
C GLN A 150 -29.09 4.22 1.34
N THR A 151 -28.83 2.98 0.91
CA THR A 151 -27.53 2.31 0.98
C THR A 151 -27.13 1.87 -0.42
N LEU A 152 -25.94 2.27 -0.87
CA LEU A 152 -25.28 1.75 -2.06
C LEU A 152 -24.58 0.44 -1.75
N VAL A 153 -24.92 -0.62 -2.46
CA VAL A 153 -24.32 -1.95 -2.28
C VAL A 153 -23.24 -2.18 -3.34
N MET A 154 -22.00 -2.44 -2.91
CA MET A 154 -20.82 -2.61 -3.76
C MET A 154 -20.30 -4.05 -3.72
N TYR A 155 -20.22 -4.69 -4.89
CA TYR A 155 -19.78 -6.07 -5.11
C TYR A 155 -18.43 -6.09 -5.80
N SER A 156 -17.33 -6.11 -5.04
CA SER A 156 -15.96 -6.06 -5.54
C SER A 156 -15.74 -4.97 -6.59
N GLY A 157 -16.16 -3.76 -6.28
CA GLY A 157 -16.13 -2.62 -7.20
C GLY A 157 -17.38 -2.44 -8.06
N HIS A 158 -18.18 -3.49 -8.33
CA HIS A 158 -19.43 -3.33 -9.07
C HIS A 158 -20.51 -2.63 -8.20
N PRO A 159 -21.05 -1.47 -8.61
CA PRO A 159 -22.18 -0.86 -7.92
C PRO A 159 -23.47 -1.61 -8.27
N LEU A 160 -23.93 -2.48 -7.39
CA LEU A 160 -25.15 -3.28 -7.60
C LEU A 160 -26.39 -2.39 -7.67
N GLY A 161 -26.44 -1.35 -6.84
CA GLY A 161 -27.51 -0.36 -6.85
C GLY A 161 -27.76 0.29 -5.49
N LEU A 162 -28.71 1.23 -5.49
CA LEU A 162 -29.23 1.90 -4.30
C LEU A 162 -30.44 1.14 -3.76
N PHE A 163 -30.43 0.81 -2.47
CA PHE A 163 -31.50 0.10 -1.78
C PHE A 163 -32.03 0.96 -0.61
N PRO A 164 -33.35 0.95 -0.34
CA PRO A 164 -33.91 1.60 0.85
C PRO A 164 -33.30 1.05 2.15
N SER A 165 -33.10 1.94 3.12
CA SER A 165 -32.48 1.71 4.43
C SER A 165 -32.95 2.77 5.43
N SER A 166 -32.09 3.26 6.33
CA SER A 166 -32.39 4.35 7.28
C SER A 166 -31.27 5.39 7.34
N SER A 167 -31.56 6.59 7.86
CA SER A 167 -30.54 7.65 8.05
C SER A 167 -29.33 7.18 8.85
N GLU A 168 -29.55 6.29 9.83
CA GLU A 168 -28.52 5.71 10.70
C GLU A 168 -27.76 4.53 10.06
N SER A 169 -28.20 4.03 8.91
CA SER A 169 -27.52 2.95 8.18
C SER A 169 -26.24 3.45 7.50
N PRO A 170 -25.29 2.58 7.14
CA PRO A 170 -24.17 2.95 6.28
C PRO A 170 -24.68 3.45 4.91
N ARG A 171 -24.13 4.56 4.40
CA ARG A 171 -24.45 5.01 3.02
C ARG A 171 -23.92 4.04 1.96
N VAL A 172 -22.86 3.30 2.26
CA VAL A 172 -22.25 2.32 1.35
C VAL A 172 -21.86 1.07 2.13
N VAL A 173 -22.17 -0.10 1.59
CA VAL A 173 -21.66 -1.40 2.05
C VAL A 173 -20.77 -1.96 0.96
N VAL A 174 -19.49 -2.20 1.29
CA VAL A 174 -18.49 -2.67 0.33
C VAL A 174 -17.98 -4.06 0.68
N THR A 175 -17.97 -4.93 -0.32
CA THR A 175 -17.24 -6.20 -0.29
C THR A 175 -16.18 -6.18 -1.38
N ASN A 176 -14.99 -6.69 -1.13
CA ASN A 176 -13.92 -6.84 -2.12
C ASN A 176 -13.28 -8.21 -1.96
N GLY A 177 -13.17 -8.98 -3.04
CA GLY A 177 -12.46 -10.26 -3.02
C GLY A 177 -13.17 -11.39 -2.28
N MET A 178 -14.43 -11.20 -1.87
CA MET A 178 -15.20 -12.21 -1.14
C MET A 178 -15.55 -13.37 -2.06
N VAL A 179 -15.04 -14.56 -1.73
CA VAL A 179 -15.21 -15.78 -2.53
C VAL A 179 -15.39 -17.00 -1.63
N ILE A 180 -15.90 -18.09 -2.19
CA ILE A 180 -15.99 -19.38 -1.48
C ILE A 180 -14.56 -19.85 -1.16
N PRO A 181 -14.23 -20.26 0.07
CA PRO A 181 -12.84 -20.50 0.48
C PRO A 181 -12.03 -21.44 -0.43
N ASN A 182 -12.65 -22.50 -0.94
CA ASN A 182 -12.00 -23.46 -1.85
C ASN A 182 -11.65 -22.88 -3.24
N TYR A 183 -12.07 -21.65 -3.53
CA TYR A 183 -11.80 -20.91 -4.77
C TYR A 183 -11.13 -19.55 -4.48
N SER A 184 -10.35 -19.49 -3.40
CA SER A 184 -9.64 -18.29 -2.96
C SER A 184 -8.12 -18.36 -3.23
N SER A 185 -7.68 -19.19 -4.19
CA SER A 185 -6.28 -19.21 -4.58
C SER A 185 -5.91 -17.98 -5.40
N GLN A 186 -4.60 -17.70 -5.52
CA GLN A 186 -4.12 -16.61 -6.37
C GLN A 186 -4.54 -16.80 -7.84
N GLN A 187 -4.51 -18.03 -8.36
CA GLN A 187 -4.95 -18.31 -9.72
C GLN A 187 -6.45 -18.08 -9.91
N ASP A 188 -7.27 -18.42 -8.90
CA ASP A 188 -8.70 -18.11 -8.92
C ASP A 188 -8.92 -16.61 -8.96
N TYR A 189 -8.19 -15.85 -8.13
CA TYR A 189 -8.26 -14.39 -8.11
C TYR A 189 -7.94 -13.79 -9.49
N GLU A 190 -6.80 -14.14 -10.10
CA GLU A 190 -6.41 -13.59 -11.41
C GLU A 190 -7.51 -13.89 -12.46
N ARG A 191 -8.14 -15.07 -12.38
CA ARG A 191 -9.17 -15.49 -13.34
C ARG A 191 -10.45 -14.68 -13.13
N MET A 192 -10.87 -14.52 -11.88
CA MET A 192 -12.05 -13.75 -11.51
C MET A 192 -11.87 -12.24 -11.76
N ASN A 193 -10.65 -11.72 -11.60
CA ASN A 193 -10.34 -10.34 -11.88
C ASN A 193 -10.42 -10.04 -13.38
N ALA A 194 -9.77 -10.84 -14.22
CA ALA A 194 -9.84 -10.69 -15.67
C ALA A 194 -11.25 -10.93 -16.24
N LEU A 195 -12.07 -11.76 -15.58
CA LEU A 195 -13.50 -11.94 -15.92
C LEU A 195 -14.38 -10.75 -15.51
N GLY A 196 -13.89 -9.81 -14.72
CA GLY A 196 -14.66 -8.67 -14.23
C GLY A 196 -15.66 -9.02 -13.12
N VAL A 197 -15.39 -10.07 -12.33
CA VAL A 197 -16.30 -10.55 -11.26
C VAL A 197 -15.74 -10.42 -9.85
N SER A 198 -14.46 -10.08 -9.69
CA SER A 198 -13.84 -9.85 -8.38
C SER A 198 -12.65 -8.89 -8.47
N GLN A 199 -12.28 -8.28 -7.35
CA GLN A 199 -11.11 -7.41 -7.26
C GLN A 199 -10.41 -7.57 -5.91
N PHE A 200 -9.13 -7.25 -5.87
CA PHE A 200 -8.38 -7.15 -4.62
C PHE A 200 -8.41 -5.71 -4.13
N GLY A 201 -9.19 -5.44 -3.09
CA GLY A 201 -9.34 -4.09 -2.53
C GLY A 201 -8.22 -3.69 -1.56
N GLN A 202 -7.25 -4.58 -1.30
CA GLN A 202 -6.37 -4.45 -0.13
C GLN A 202 -7.21 -4.15 1.13
N MET A 203 -6.74 -3.25 2.00
CA MET A 203 -7.48 -2.76 3.16
C MET A 203 -8.17 -1.44 2.83
N THR A 204 -7.41 -0.45 2.36
CA THR A 204 -7.86 0.96 2.26
C THR A 204 -8.08 1.45 0.83
N ALA A 205 -7.66 0.66 -0.17
CA ALA A 205 -7.86 0.99 -1.58
C ALA A 205 -9.34 0.81 -1.97
N GLY A 206 -9.87 -0.41 -1.80
CA GLY A 206 -11.25 -0.75 -2.12
C GLY A 206 -12.28 -0.31 -1.09
N SER A 207 -11.87 0.24 0.05
CA SER A 207 -12.75 0.82 1.08
C SER A 207 -12.71 2.35 1.12
N TYR A 208 -11.99 2.98 0.19
CA TYR A 208 -11.99 4.43 -0.02
C TYR A 208 -11.50 5.21 1.21
N MET A 209 -10.37 4.79 1.80
CA MET A 209 -9.83 5.47 2.99
C MET A 209 -8.30 5.46 3.06
N TYR A 210 -7.63 5.40 1.91
CA TYR A 210 -6.19 5.52 1.84
C TYR A 210 -5.80 7.00 1.90
N ILE A 211 -4.94 7.37 2.84
CA ILE A 211 -4.53 8.77 3.08
C ILE A 211 -3.08 9.03 2.65
N GLY A 212 -2.56 8.18 1.78
CA GLY A 212 -1.14 8.20 1.46
C GLY A 212 -0.29 7.53 2.54
N PRO A 213 1.03 7.78 2.49
CA PRO A 213 1.98 6.99 3.27
C PRO A 213 2.12 7.42 4.73
N GLN A 214 1.51 8.53 5.16
CA GLN A 214 1.59 9.04 6.53
C GLN A 214 1.12 8.04 7.59
N GLY A 215 -0.04 7.41 7.40
CA GLY A 215 -0.54 6.40 8.35
C GLY A 215 0.38 5.17 8.45
N ILE A 216 1.17 4.91 7.40
CA ILE A 216 2.18 3.84 7.44
C ILE A 216 3.42 4.30 8.19
N VAL A 217 3.89 5.55 7.99
CA VAL A 217 5.04 6.09 8.74
C VAL A 217 4.77 6.04 10.25
N HIS A 218 3.56 6.41 10.69
CA HIS A 218 3.14 6.27 12.08
C HIS A 218 3.23 4.82 12.57
N GLY A 219 2.48 3.91 11.93
CA GLY A 219 2.43 2.52 12.35
C GLY A 219 3.80 1.84 12.36
N THR A 220 4.66 2.16 11.38
CA THR A 220 6.04 1.64 11.35
C THR A 220 6.92 2.25 12.44
N THR A 221 6.77 3.54 12.74
CA THR A 221 7.49 4.17 13.87
C THR A 221 7.13 3.46 15.17
N ILE A 222 5.84 3.24 15.42
CA ILE A 222 5.35 2.52 16.60
C ILE A 222 5.85 1.07 16.62
N THR A 223 5.91 0.39 15.48
CA THR A 223 6.43 -0.98 15.39
C THR A 223 7.92 -1.02 15.77
N ILE A 224 8.74 -0.13 15.21
CA ILE A 224 10.19 -0.08 15.49
C ILE A 224 10.45 0.27 16.96
N LEU A 225 9.72 1.24 17.52
CA LEU A 225 9.82 1.60 18.94
C LEU A 225 9.45 0.42 19.86
N ASN A 226 8.36 -0.30 19.56
CA ASN A 226 7.96 -1.48 20.33
C ASN A 226 8.93 -2.66 20.14
N ALA A 227 9.48 -2.87 18.94
CA ALA A 227 10.52 -3.86 18.67
C ALA A 227 11.78 -3.59 19.51
N ALA A 228 12.24 -2.34 19.53
CA ALA A 228 13.40 -1.94 20.33
C ALA A 228 13.14 -2.10 21.84
N ARG A 229 11.95 -1.76 22.33
CA ARG A 229 11.55 -2.02 23.72
C ARG A 229 11.59 -3.51 24.06
N LYS A 230 10.96 -4.32 23.21
CA LYS A 230 10.78 -5.75 23.46
C LYS A 230 12.09 -6.52 23.36
N TYR A 231 12.86 -6.29 22.29
CA TYR A 231 14.01 -7.13 21.96
C TYR A 231 15.34 -6.58 22.46
N LEU A 232 15.46 -5.26 22.60
CA LEU A 232 16.71 -4.59 23.00
C LEU A 232 16.61 -3.95 24.40
N GLY A 233 15.43 -3.96 25.04
CA GLY A 233 15.21 -3.33 26.34
C GLY A 233 15.36 -1.80 26.32
N LYS A 234 15.25 -1.16 25.15
CA LYS A 234 15.32 0.30 25.02
C LYS A 234 14.11 0.95 25.66
N THR A 235 14.25 2.19 26.10
CA THR A 235 13.18 3.01 26.68
C THR A 235 13.02 4.31 25.90
N SER A 236 11.91 5.02 26.11
CA SER A 236 11.69 6.31 25.44
C SER A 236 12.76 7.35 25.80
N GLU A 237 13.38 7.26 26.98
CA GLU A 237 14.47 8.15 27.42
C GLU A 237 15.81 7.80 26.77
N SER A 238 16.11 6.51 26.60
CA SER A 238 17.38 6.07 26.00
C SER A 238 17.38 6.21 24.48
N GLY A 239 16.20 6.21 23.85
CA GLY A 239 16.06 6.33 22.40
C GLY A 239 16.71 5.17 21.64
N LEU A 240 16.73 5.28 20.31
CA LEU A 240 17.30 4.26 19.42
C LEU A 240 18.66 4.69 18.85
N GLY A 241 19.32 5.69 19.44
CA GLY A 241 20.67 6.09 19.04
C GLY A 241 21.63 4.90 19.09
N GLY A 242 22.33 4.69 17.97
CA GLY A 242 23.27 3.58 17.78
C GLY A 242 22.62 2.22 17.49
N VAL A 243 21.29 2.14 17.33
CA VAL A 243 20.60 0.93 16.88
C VAL A 243 20.64 0.87 15.36
N LEU A 244 21.08 -0.26 14.81
CA LEU A 244 21.04 -0.56 13.37
C LEU A 244 19.82 -1.42 13.04
N TYR A 245 18.93 -0.87 12.20
CA TYR A 245 17.77 -1.56 11.64
C TYR A 245 17.99 -1.82 10.13
N VAL A 246 17.83 -3.06 9.68
CA VAL A 246 17.93 -3.42 8.26
C VAL A 246 16.59 -3.93 7.72
N THR A 247 16.16 -3.44 6.56
CA THR A 247 14.91 -3.86 5.92
C THR A 247 14.96 -3.72 4.39
N SER A 248 13.84 -3.95 3.73
CA SER A 248 13.69 -3.95 2.27
C SER A 248 12.42 -3.24 1.79
N GLY A 249 12.46 -2.77 0.55
CA GLY A 249 11.36 -2.16 -0.19
C GLY A 249 11.18 -0.67 0.07
N LEU A 250 11.13 0.13 -1.00
CA LEU A 250 10.83 1.56 -0.98
C LEU A 250 9.53 1.92 -1.73
N GLY A 251 8.67 0.92 -1.91
CA GLY A 251 7.37 1.02 -2.58
C GLY A 251 6.34 1.88 -1.84
N GLY A 252 5.05 1.66 -2.12
CA GLY A 252 3.95 2.50 -1.59
C GLY A 252 3.90 2.58 -0.06
N MET A 253 3.90 1.41 0.60
CA MET A 253 3.92 1.29 2.07
C MET A 253 5.34 1.18 2.62
N SER A 254 6.17 0.33 2.04
CA SER A 254 7.53 0.03 2.52
C SER A 254 8.48 1.24 2.47
N GLY A 255 8.23 2.20 1.57
CA GLY A 255 8.95 3.48 1.56
C GLY A 255 8.82 4.32 2.83
N ALA A 256 7.80 4.05 3.67
CA ALA A 256 7.63 4.71 4.96
C ALA A 256 8.67 4.28 5.99
N GLN A 257 9.29 3.10 5.84
CA GLN A 257 10.25 2.55 6.80
C GLN A 257 11.48 3.46 6.97
N ALA A 258 11.98 4.04 5.88
CA ALA A 258 13.12 4.95 5.90
C ALA A 258 12.85 6.15 6.83
N LYS A 259 11.70 6.81 6.65
CA LYS A 259 11.31 7.95 7.48
C LYS A 259 10.97 7.52 8.91
N ALA A 260 10.25 6.42 9.09
CA ALA A 260 9.85 5.91 10.39
C ALA A 260 11.04 5.57 11.29
N ALA A 261 12.09 4.97 10.74
CA ALA A 261 13.30 4.65 11.48
C ALA A 261 14.04 5.92 11.94
N VAL A 262 14.12 6.95 11.09
CA VAL A 262 14.68 8.26 11.47
C VAL A 262 13.87 8.93 12.58
N ILE A 263 12.53 8.88 12.51
CA ILE A 263 11.64 9.42 13.55
C ILE A 263 11.82 8.64 14.88
N ALA A 264 11.98 7.32 14.80
CA ALA A 264 12.27 6.49 15.96
C ALA A 264 13.68 6.75 16.52
N GLY A 265 14.58 7.35 15.73
CA GLY A 265 15.94 7.72 16.13
C GLY A 265 17.00 6.65 15.85
N ALA A 266 16.73 5.72 14.93
CA ALA A 266 17.63 4.63 14.56
C ALA A 266 18.44 4.95 13.29
N VAL A 267 19.52 4.19 13.09
CA VAL A 267 20.18 4.06 11.78
C VAL A 267 19.45 2.97 11.00
N CYS A 268 19.01 3.28 9.78
CA CYS A 268 18.29 2.34 8.93
C CYS A 268 19.05 2.08 7.64
N ILE A 269 19.26 0.81 7.27
CA ILE A 269 19.64 0.43 5.91
C ILE A 269 18.41 -0.19 5.24
N ILE A 270 18.08 0.26 4.03
CA ILE A 270 16.93 -0.23 3.28
C ILE A 270 17.27 -0.54 1.83
N ALA A 271 17.11 -1.80 1.44
CA ALA A 271 17.37 -2.23 0.06
C ALA A 271 16.14 -2.07 -0.84
N GLU A 272 16.32 -1.52 -2.03
CA GLU A 272 15.32 -1.46 -3.09
C GLU A 272 16.02 -1.66 -4.43
N ILE A 273 15.55 -2.61 -5.22
CA ILE A 273 16.15 -2.95 -6.52
C ILE A 273 15.55 -2.14 -7.67
N ASP A 274 14.31 -1.64 -7.53
CA ASP A 274 13.71 -0.75 -8.52
C ASP A 274 14.22 0.70 -8.32
N PRO A 275 14.97 1.26 -9.28
CA PRO A 275 15.47 2.63 -9.16
C PRO A 275 14.37 3.68 -9.08
N THR A 276 13.17 3.38 -9.58
CA THR A 276 12.04 4.31 -9.63
C THR A 276 11.54 4.71 -8.23
N PRO A 277 11.06 3.78 -7.37
CA PRO A 277 10.70 4.09 -6.00
C PRO A 277 11.90 4.57 -5.17
N ALA A 278 13.09 3.99 -5.33
CA ALA A 278 14.29 4.40 -4.57
C ALA A 278 14.61 5.89 -4.76
N ARG A 279 14.76 6.32 -6.02
CA ARG A 279 15.04 7.73 -6.36
C ARG A 279 13.88 8.65 -5.99
N LYS A 280 12.63 8.17 -6.10
CA LYS A 280 11.44 8.93 -5.67
C LYS A 280 11.48 9.21 -4.17
N ARG A 281 11.81 8.22 -3.32
CA ARG A 281 11.87 8.41 -1.86
C ARG A 281 13.02 9.31 -1.44
N HIS A 282 14.16 9.19 -2.10
CA HIS A 282 15.29 10.10 -1.90
C HIS A 282 14.92 11.55 -2.25
N THR A 283 14.33 11.77 -3.44
CA THR A 283 13.90 13.10 -3.89
C THR A 283 12.82 13.71 -2.98
N GLN A 284 11.98 12.88 -2.37
CA GLN A 284 10.97 13.30 -1.39
C GLN A 284 11.55 13.67 -0.02
N GLY A 285 12.83 13.41 0.26
CA GLY A 285 13.42 13.57 1.60
C GLY A 285 12.91 12.54 2.62
N TRP A 286 12.37 11.42 2.13
CA TRP A 286 11.93 10.29 2.96
C TRP A 286 13.08 9.33 3.26
N LEU A 287 13.96 9.17 2.27
CA LEU A 287 15.23 8.48 2.37
C LEU A 287 16.34 9.53 2.43
N THR A 288 17.28 9.42 3.37
CA THR A 288 18.29 10.45 3.61
C THR A 288 19.42 10.39 2.59
N GLU A 289 19.97 9.20 2.34
CA GLU A 289 21.10 8.96 1.44
C GLU A 289 20.81 7.71 0.59
N LEU A 290 21.35 7.63 -0.63
CA LEU A 290 21.17 6.48 -1.53
C LEU A 290 22.51 6.06 -2.11
N PHE A 291 22.81 4.76 -2.01
CA PHE A 291 24.08 4.15 -2.41
C PHE A 291 23.84 3.02 -3.41
N ASP A 292 24.76 2.90 -4.37
CA ASP A 292 24.82 1.77 -5.30
C ASP A 292 25.94 0.78 -4.90
N ASP A 293 26.86 1.21 -4.03
CA ASP A 293 28.03 0.45 -3.58
C ASP A 293 27.87 0.03 -2.11
N LEU A 294 28.03 -1.27 -1.83
CA LEU A 294 27.84 -1.86 -0.51
C LEU A 294 28.97 -1.49 0.47
N ASP A 295 30.18 -1.26 -0.04
CA ASP A 295 31.33 -0.85 0.78
C ASP A 295 31.11 0.55 1.35
N GLU A 296 30.77 1.52 0.49
CA GLU A 296 30.44 2.89 0.89
C GLU A 296 29.25 2.94 1.85
N LEU A 297 28.19 2.19 1.57
CA LEU A 297 27.01 2.07 2.41
C LEU A 297 27.34 1.56 3.81
N CYS A 298 28.08 0.45 3.92
CA CYS A 298 28.40 -0.17 5.20
C CYS A 298 29.33 0.72 6.03
N ASN A 299 30.36 1.32 5.41
CA ASN A 299 31.24 2.30 6.07
C ASN A 299 30.43 3.48 6.66
N ARG A 300 29.45 3.97 5.89
CA ARG A 300 28.56 5.06 6.30
C ARG A 300 27.66 4.65 7.47
N ALA A 301 27.11 3.43 7.42
CA ALA A 301 26.25 2.89 8.47
C ALA A 301 27.01 2.71 9.80
N GLU A 302 28.22 2.15 9.76
CA GLU A 302 29.08 2.01 10.96
C GLU A 302 29.38 3.37 11.60
N THR A 303 29.67 4.38 10.78
CA THR A 303 29.88 5.76 11.24
C THR A 303 28.61 6.34 11.87
N ALA A 304 27.45 6.16 11.24
CA ALA A 304 26.17 6.62 11.75
C ALA A 304 25.85 6.00 13.11
N VAL A 305 26.08 4.70 13.24
CA VAL A 305 25.86 3.94 14.47
C VAL A 305 26.77 4.45 15.58
N ALA A 306 28.08 4.61 15.31
CA ALA A 306 29.05 5.12 16.27
C ALA A 306 28.71 6.54 16.77
N ASN A 307 28.15 7.37 15.89
CA ASN A 307 27.74 8.74 16.21
C ASN A 307 26.31 8.84 16.76
N SER A 308 25.57 7.73 16.86
CA SER A 308 24.15 7.70 17.25
C SER A 308 23.28 8.61 16.39
N GLU A 309 23.55 8.65 15.09
CA GLU A 309 22.77 9.43 14.11
C GLU A 309 21.39 8.79 13.88
N ALA A 310 20.40 9.63 13.57
CA ALA A 310 19.10 9.19 13.07
C ALA A 310 19.09 9.38 11.54
N VAL A 311 19.40 8.32 10.79
CA VAL A 311 19.61 8.40 9.34
C VAL A 311 19.06 7.17 8.62
N SER A 312 18.54 7.36 7.41
CA SER A 312 18.12 6.27 6.52
C SER A 312 19.01 6.21 5.29
N LEU A 313 19.64 5.07 5.08
CA LEU A 313 20.63 4.78 4.05
C LEU A 313 20.05 3.74 3.09
N GLY A 314 19.76 4.16 1.86
CA GLY A 314 19.19 3.28 0.85
C GLY A 314 20.27 2.55 0.09
N TYR A 315 20.02 1.28 -0.22
CA TYR A 315 20.81 0.50 -1.16
C TYR A 315 20.00 0.26 -2.44
N LEU A 316 20.51 0.74 -3.58
CA LEU A 316 19.94 0.44 -4.89
C LEU A 316 20.42 -0.94 -5.36
N GLY A 317 19.76 -1.99 -4.88
CA GLY A 317 20.13 -3.37 -5.15
C GLY A 317 19.22 -4.36 -4.43
N ASN A 318 19.56 -5.65 -4.52
CA ASN A 318 18.75 -6.69 -3.91
C ASN A 318 19.02 -6.82 -2.40
N ILE A 319 17.96 -7.01 -1.62
CA ILE A 319 18.08 -7.26 -0.16
C ILE A 319 18.97 -8.48 0.14
N VAL A 320 18.91 -9.53 -0.69
CA VAL A 320 19.72 -10.74 -0.47
C VAL A 320 21.21 -10.40 -0.57
N ASP A 321 21.59 -9.62 -1.58
CA ASP A 321 23.00 -9.24 -1.79
C ASP A 321 23.50 -8.35 -0.63
N LEU A 322 22.64 -7.45 -0.11
CA LEU A 322 22.95 -6.68 1.10
C LEU A 322 23.16 -7.58 2.32
N LEU A 323 22.23 -8.49 2.62
CA LEU A 323 22.31 -9.32 3.83
C LEU A 323 23.51 -10.28 3.78
N GLU A 324 23.78 -10.90 2.63
CA GLU A 324 24.97 -11.74 2.42
C GLU A 324 26.26 -10.92 2.62
N TYR A 325 26.30 -9.69 2.12
CA TYR A 325 27.46 -8.80 2.30
C TYR A 325 27.67 -8.38 3.76
N LEU A 326 26.59 -8.10 4.51
CA LEU A 326 26.68 -7.81 5.95
C LEU A 326 27.30 -8.97 6.73
N ILE A 327 26.92 -10.22 6.39
CA ILE A 327 27.49 -11.43 6.98
C ILE A 327 28.99 -11.54 6.67
N GLU A 328 29.38 -11.38 5.40
CA GLU A 328 30.78 -11.45 4.98
C GLU A 328 31.65 -10.41 5.70
N ARG A 329 31.10 -9.22 5.93
CA ARG A 329 31.76 -8.12 6.61
C ARG A 329 31.70 -8.20 8.14
N GLY A 330 30.95 -9.15 8.69
CA GLY A 330 30.78 -9.33 10.13
C GLY A 330 29.93 -8.25 10.81
N ILE A 331 29.10 -7.53 10.05
CA ILE A 331 28.18 -6.51 10.57
C ILE A 331 26.90 -7.21 11.00
N THR A 332 26.53 -7.10 12.27
CA THR A 332 25.31 -7.69 12.82
C THR A 332 24.30 -6.59 13.13
N PRO A 333 23.22 -6.43 12.34
CA PRO A 333 22.12 -5.53 12.69
C PRO A 333 21.49 -5.90 14.03
N ASP A 334 21.05 -4.93 14.81
CA ASP A 334 20.29 -5.20 16.02
C ASP A 334 18.89 -5.73 15.68
N LEU A 335 18.24 -5.08 14.72
CA LEU A 335 16.88 -5.33 14.28
C LEU A 335 16.86 -5.58 12.77
N ALA A 336 16.04 -6.51 12.30
CA ALA A 336 15.83 -6.71 10.88
C ALA A 336 14.38 -7.10 10.54
N SER A 337 13.93 -6.76 9.35
CA SER A 337 12.65 -7.21 8.80
C SER A 337 12.66 -7.23 7.27
N ASP A 338 11.53 -7.54 6.65
CA ASP A 338 11.34 -7.49 5.20
C ASP A 338 9.95 -6.94 4.87
N GLN A 339 9.87 -6.05 3.87
CA GLN A 339 8.60 -5.52 3.39
C GLN A 339 8.54 -5.52 1.85
N THR A 340 9.18 -6.51 1.22
CA THR A 340 8.94 -6.84 -0.19
C THR A 340 7.49 -7.30 -0.39
N SER A 341 6.98 -7.32 -1.63
CA SER A 341 5.56 -7.65 -1.89
C SER A 341 5.36 -9.14 -2.13
N LEU A 342 5.54 -9.97 -1.09
CA LEU A 342 5.37 -11.42 -1.17
C LEU A 342 3.91 -11.89 -1.05
N HIS A 343 2.94 -10.98 -1.02
CA HIS A 343 1.54 -11.30 -1.33
C HIS A 343 1.30 -11.50 -2.84
N ASN A 344 2.21 -11.06 -3.70
CA ASN A 344 2.15 -11.25 -5.15
C ASN A 344 3.54 -11.49 -5.81
N PRO A 345 4.34 -12.47 -5.32
CA PRO A 345 5.73 -12.71 -5.75
C PRO A 345 5.87 -12.93 -7.25
N TRP A 346 4.92 -13.65 -7.85
CA TRP A 346 4.97 -14.07 -9.25
C TRP A 346 4.62 -12.97 -10.25
N LEU A 347 4.17 -11.79 -9.78
CA LEU A 347 3.78 -10.64 -10.59
C LEU A 347 4.71 -9.45 -10.38
N GLY A 348 5.96 -9.74 -10.02
CA GLY A 348 6.98 -8.75 -9.79
C GLY A 348 6.99 -8.13 -8.40
N GLY A 349 6.23 -8.68 -7.44
CA GLY A 349 6.27 -8.24 -6.05
C GLY A 349 7.59 -8.54 -5.33
N TYR A 350 8.36 -9.51 -5.84
CA TYR A 350 9.70 -9.85 -5.36
C TYR A 350 10.62 -10.12 -6.55
N MET A 351 11.69 -9.36 -6.67
CA MET A 351 12.71 -9.57 -7.71
C MET A 351 13.79 -10.52 -7.20
N PRO A 352 14.14 -11.57 -7.98
CA PRO A 352 15.14 -12.53 -7.55
C PRO A 352 16.55 -11.93 -7.59
N ALA A 353 17.38 -12.33 -6.63
CA ALA A 353 18.79 -11.97 -6.57
C ALA A 353 19.61 -12.64 -7.70
N GLY A 354 20.72 -12.03 -8.07
CA GLY A 354 21.63 -12.52 -9.12
C GLY A 354 21.21 -12.19 -10.56
N ILE A 355 20.17 -11.39 -10.76
CA ILE A 355 19.81 -10.78 -12.06
C ILE A 355 19.54 -9.27 -11.88
N SER A 356 19.64 -8.51 -12.97
CA SER A 356 19.28 -7.09 -12.95
C SER A 356 17.76 -6.90 -12.82
N PHE A 357 17.34 -5.71 -12.39
CA PHE A 357 15.92 -5.34 -12.32
C PHE A 357 15.26 -5.45 -13.70
N GLU A 358 15.91 -4.90 -14.73
CA GLU A 358 15.41 -4.88 -16.10
C GLU A 358 15.26 -6.30 -16.67
N ASP A 359 16.22 -7.17 -16.41
CA ASP A 359 16.14 -8.58 -16.81
C ASP A 359 15.02 -9.30 -16.07
N GLY A 360 14.81 -9.01 -14.78
CA GLY A 360 13.71 -9.54 -13.97
C GLY A 360 12.34 -9.17 -14.54
N ILE A 361 12.14 -7.90 -14.90
CA ILE A 361 10.91 -7.40 -15.54
C ILE A 361 10.71 -8.05 -16.91
N SER A 362 11.76 -8.15 -17.74
CA SER A 362 11.67 -8.82 -19.04
C SER A 362 11.28 -10.30 -18.90
N LEU A 363 11.85 -10.98 -17.91
CA LEU A 363 11.60 -12.39 -17.64
C LEU A 363 10.18 -12.64 -17.12
N LEU A 364 9.64 -11.71 -16.33
CA LEU A 364 8.27 -11.76 -15.83
C LEU A 364 7.25 -11.92 -16.96
N SER A 365 7.47 -11.26 -18.11
CA SER A 365 6.61 -11.36 -19.29
C SER A 365 7.00 -12.51 -20.23
N SER A 366 8.30 -12.72 -20.45
CA SER A 366 8.78 -13.66 -21.48
C SER A 366 8.85 -15.12 -21.03
N ASP A 367 9.17 -15.39 -19.77
CA ASP A 367 9.20 -16.73 -19.18
C ASP A 367 8.82 -16.70 -17.68
N PRO A 368 7.51 -16.58 -17.37
CA PRO A 368 7.01 -16.52 -15.99
C PRO A 368 7.39 -17.75 -15.16
N LYS A 369 7.57 -18.91 -15.81
CA LYS A 369 7.95 -20.16 -15.13
C LYS A 369 9.39 -20.08 -14.63
N LYS A 370 10.31 -19.60 -15.47
CA LYS A 370 11.70 -19.38 -15.07
C LYS A 370 11.81 -18.27 -14.03
N PHE A 371 11.06 -17.18 -14.17
CA PHE A 371 11.00 -16.11 -13.17
C PHE A 371 10.62 -16.67 -11.79
N ARG A 372 9.54 -17.46 -11.71
CA ARG A 372 9.11 -18.12 -10.47
C ARG A 372 10.20 -19.00 -9.84
N GLY A 373 10.90 -19.80 -10.65
CA GLY A 373 12.00 -20.63 -10.16
C GLY A 373 13.15 -19.82 -9.55
N LEU A 374 13.50 -18.68 -10.17
CA LEU A 374 14.51 -17.77 -9.64
C LEU A 374 14.05 -17.11 -8.34
N VAL A 375 12.78 -16.69 -8.25
CA VAL A 375 12.21 -16.14 -7.00
C VAL A 375 12.32 -17.14 -5.86
N GLN A 376 11.92 -18.40 -6.09
CA GLN A 376 12.02 -19.45 -5.07
C GLN A 376 13.48 -19.69 -4.62
N SER A 377 14.43 -19.73 -5.57
CA SER A 377 15.85 -19.84 -5.23
C SER A 377 16.38 -18.65 -4.43
N SER A 378 15.91 -17.44 -4.75
CA SER A 378 16.28 -16.21 -4.04
C SER A 378 15.70 -16.17 -2.62
N LEU A 379 14.47 -16.65 -2.41
CA LEU A 379 13.87 -16.75 -1.08
C LEU A 379 14.66 -17.69 -0.17
N ASN A 380 15.17 -18.80 -0.70
CA ASN A 380 16.06 -19.69 0.06
C ASN A 380 17.34 -18.98 0.52
N ARG A 381 18.00 -18.23 -0.38
CA ARG A 381 19.18 -17.41 -0.02
C ARG A 381 18.82 -16.34 1.02
N HIS A 382 17.70 -15.66 0.84
CA HIS A 382 17.22 -14.63 1.77
C HIS A 382 17.04 -15.20 3.18
N VAL A 383 16.33 -16.32 3.32
CA VAL A 383 16.12 -16.99 4.61
C VAL A 383 17.44 -17.47 5.21
N ASN A 384 18.36 -18.01 4.41
CA ASN A 384 19.67 -18.43 4.91
C ASN A 384 20.46 -17.26 5.49
N ALA A 385 20.42 -16.09 4.85
CA ALA A 385 21.05 -14.88 5.36
C ALA A 385 20.38 -14.40 6.67
N VAL A 386 19.04 -14.41 6.72
CA VAL A 386 18.28 -14.07 7.95
C VAL A 386 18.60 -15.05 9.09
N ASN A 387 18.67 -16.35 8.83
CA ASN A 387 19.07 -17.38 9.79
C ASN A 387 20.47 -17.11 10.34
N THR A 388 21.43 -16.85 9.46
CA THR A 388 22.83 -16.57 9.84
C THR A 388 22.95 -15.31 10.68
N LEU A 389 22.32 -14.20 10.27
CA LEU A 389 22.32 -12.96 11.06
C LEU A 389 21.62 -13.12 12.41
N SER A 390 20.56 -13.92 12.47
CA SER A 390 19.87 -14.22 13.72
C SER A 390 20.75 -15.00 14.70
N GLU A 391 21.54 -15.97 14.20
CA GLU A 391 22.55 -16.68 14.99
C GLU A 391 23.67 -15.74 15.47
N MET A 392 24.01 -14.72 14.69
CA MET A 392 24.96 -13.66 15.06
C MET A 392 24.38 -12.68 16.09
N GLY A 393 23.06 -12.63 16.27
CA GLY A 393 22.37 -11.85 17.31
C GLY A 393 21.27 -10.93 16.82
N THR A 394 21.04 -10.83 15.51
CA THR A 394 19.97 -10.00 14.93
C THR A 394 18.59 -10.48 15.35
N ARG A 395 17.69 -9.53 15.64
CA ARG A 395 16.28 -9.83 15.94
C ARG A 395 15.43 -9.57 14.72
N PHE A 396 15.04 -10.64 14.04
CA PHE A 396 14.20 -10.61 12.85
C PHE A 396 12.71 -10.82 13.18
N TRP A 397 11.82 -10.12 12.48
CA TRP A 397 10.38 -10.38 12.46
C TRP A 397 9.81 -10.26 11.03
N ASP A 398 8.73 -10.98 10.75
CA ASP A 398 7.96 -10.84 9.50
C ASP A 398 7.00 -9.64 9.59
N TYR A 399 7.02 -8.75 8.58
CA TYR A 399 6.21 -7.53 8.55
C TYR A 399 4.80 -7.74 7.98
N GLY A 400 4.27 -8.96 7.99
CA GLY A 400 2.94 -9.29 7.49
C GLY A 400 2.84 -9.21 5.97
N ASN A 401 3.95 -9.44 5.26
CA ASN A 401 4.03 -9.40 3.80
C ASN A 401 4.04 -10.79 3.15
N ALA A 402 3.82 -11.84 3.95
CA ALA A 402 3.89 -13.25 3.58
C ALA A 402 5.31 -13.77 3.26
N PHE A 403 6.36 -13.11 3.76
CA PHE A 403 7.73 -13.55 3.56
C PHE A 403 7.99 -14.97 4.05
N LEU A 404 7.66 -15.25 5.32
CA LEU A 404 7.87 -16.60 5.87
C LEU A 404 6.99 -17.65 5.17
N LEU A 405 5.76 -17.28 4.81
CA LEU A 405 4.83 -18.19 4.13
C LEU A 405 5.32 -18.59 2.73
N GLU A 406 5.67 -17.63 1.89
CA GLU A 406 6.15 -17.91 0.53
C GLU A 406 7.53 -18.54 0.53
N SER A 407 8.39 -18.20 1.49
CA SER A 407 9.68 -18.85 1.66
C SER A 407 9.52 -20.31 2.08
N GLY A 408 8.60 -20.61 3.00
CA GLY A 408 8.27 -21.98 3.38
C GLY A 408 7.69 -22.80 2.23
N ARG A 409 6.89 -22.17 1.34
CA ARG A 409 6.42 -22.79 0.08
C ARG A 409 7.53 -22.99 -0.95
N ALA A 410 8.66 -22.32 -0.79
CA ALA A 410 9.87 -22.48 -1.58
C ALA A 410 10.88 -23.42 -0.90
N ASP A 411 10.46 -24.17 0.12
CA ASP A 411 11.29 -25.12 0.89
C ASP A 411 12.45 -24.48 1.68
N ALA A 412 12.37 -23.17 1.97
CA ALA A 412 13.35 -22.50 2.81
C ALA A 412 13.21 -22.89 4.29
N GLU A 413 14.32 -22.82 5.04
CA GLU A 413 14.39 -23.22 6.46
C GLU A 413 13.77 -22.18 7.41
N VAL A 414 12.47 -21.95 7.27
CA VAL A 414 11.69 -20.99 8.08
C VAL A 414 10.88 -21.64 9.21
N PHE A 415 10.87 -22.98 9.31
CA PHE A 415 10.09 -23.71 10.30
C PHE A 415 10.95 -24.23 11.46
N SER A 416 10.39 -24.19 12.65
CA SER A 416 10.89 -24.83 13.87
C SER A 416 10.53 -26.32 13.90
N GLU A 417 11.06 -27.07 14.86
CA GLU A 417 10.81 -28.52 15.00
C GLU A 417 9.30 -28.86 15.21
N ASP A 418 8.54 -27.94 15.80
CA ASP A 418 7.10 -28.09 16.04
C ASP A 418 6.23 -27.69 14.84
N GLY A 419 6.84 -27.27 13.73
CA GLY A 419 6.17 -26.82 12.52
C GLY A 419 5.69 -25.36 12.55
N SER A 420 5.91 -24.63 13.65
CA SER A 420 5.71 -23.18 13.69
C SER A 420 6.80 -22.45 12.91
N PHE A 421 6.57 -21.19 12.54
CA PHE A 421 7.63 -20.37 11.97
C PHE A 421 8.70 -20.05 13.03
N ARG A 422 9.99 -20.04 12.63
CA ARG A 422 11.13 -19.68 13.48
C ARG A 422 11.09 -18.23 13.93
N TYR A 423 10.49 -17.37 13.12
CA TYR A 423 10.40 -15.94 13.36
C TYR A 423 8.96 -15.50 13.58
N PRO A 424 8.73 -14.58 14.52
CA PRO A 424 7.39 -14.07 14.77
C PRO A 424 6.92 -13.12 13.66
N SER A 425 5.60 -13.02 13.51
CA SER A 425 4.96 -11.89 12.84
C SER A 425 4.94 -10.67 13.77
N TYR A 426 5.17 -9.49 13.22
CA TYR A 426 5.06 -8.23 13.99
C TYR A 426 3.67 -8.06 14.61
N VAL A 427 2.62 -8.59 13.98
CA VAL A 427 1.25 -8.51 14.51
C VAL A 427 1.11 -9.35 15.76
N GLU A 428 1.54 -10.61 15.71
CA GLU A 428 1.34 -11.55 16.82
C GLU A 428 2.29 -11.25 17.99
N ASP A 429 3.48 -10.75 17.70
CA ASP A 429 4.52 -10.65 18.72
C ASP A 429 4.76 -9.22 19.23
N ILE A 430 4.56 -8.20 18.39
CA ILE A 430 4.83 -6.80 18.75
C ILE A 430 3.50 -6.05 18.94
N MET A 431 2.76 -5.85 17.86
CA MET A 431 1.60 -4.95 17.85
C MET A 431 0.38 -5.53 18.58
N GLY A 432 0.16 -6.84 18.53
CA GLY A 432 -0.94 -7.50 19.23
C GLY A 432 -0.85 -7.27 20.73
N PRO A 433 0.16 -7.85 21.40
CA PRO A 433 0.33 -7.73 22.85
C PRO A 433 0.55 -6.30 23.35
N MET A 434 1.22 -5.44 22.58
CA MET A 434 1.61 -4.10 23.04
C MET A 434 0.63 -2.99 22.64
N CYS A 435 -0.26 -3.25 21.68
CA CYS A 435 -1.21 -2.25 21.17
C CYS A 435 -2.63 -2.83 21.04
N PHE A 436 -2.85 -3.81 20.16
CA PHE A 436 -4.19 -4.22 19.76
C PHE A 436 -4.99 -4.88 20.89
N ASP A 437 -4.33 -5.65 21.76
CA ASP A 437 -4.98 -6.31 22.91
C ASP A 437 -5.54 -5.29 23.92
N TYR A 438 -5.00 -4.07 23.91
CA TYR A 438 -5.48 -2.94 24.70
C TYR A 438 -6.41 -1.99 23.92
N GLY A 439 -6.72 -2.31 22.66
CA GLY A 439 -7.58 -1.50 21.79
C GLY A 439 -6.89 -0.34 21.09
N PHE A 440 -5.56 -0.20 21.17
CA PHE A 440 -4.83 0.77 20.36
C PHE A 440 -4.74 0.27 18.93
N GLY A 441 -5.01 1.14 17.97
CA GLY A 441 -4.93 0.80 16.56
C GLY A 441 -4.93 2.04 15.68
N PRO A 442 -4.94 1.86 14.36
CA PRO A 442 -4.88 2.98 13.42
C PRO A 442 -6.15 3.83 13.50
N PHE A 443 -6.05 5.01 14.11
CA PHE A 443 -7.10 6.01 14.15
C PHE A 443 -6.79 7.11 13.14
N ARG A 444 -7.70 7.32 12.17
CA ARG A 444 -7.49 8.26 11.07
C ARG A 444 -8.65 9.20 10.90
N TRP A 445 -8.37 10.42 10.45
CA TRP A 445 -9.40 11.37 10.06
C TRP A 445 -9.00 12.21 8.85
N VAL A 446 -10.03 12.77 8.19
CA VAL A 446 -9.89 13.64 7.03
C VAL A 446 -10.76 14.88 7.22
N CYS A 447 -10.17 16.06 7.08
CA CYS A 447 -10.86 17.35 7.08
C CYS A 447 -11.50 17.58 5.71
N THR A 448 -12.80 17.32 5.60
CA THR A 448 -13.55 17.38 4.34
C THR A 448 -13.68 18.79 3.76
N SER A 449 -13.24 19.82 4.48
CA SER A 449 -13.18 21.20 4.01
C SER A 449 -12.11 21.44 2.93
N GLY A 450 -11.04 20.65 2.92
CA GLY A 450 -9.86 20.94 2.09
C GLY A 450 -8.86 21.91 2.74
N ASN A 451 -9.03 22.30 4.01
CA ASN A 451 -8.26 23.36 4.66
C ASN A 451 -7.20 22.86 5.66
N LYS A 452 -5.94 23.31 5.49
CA LYS A 452 -4.80 23.15 6.44
C LYS A 452 -5.17 23.51 7.88
N GLN A 453 -5.92 24.60 8.07
CA GLN A 453 -6.23 25.11 9.40
C GLN A 453 -7.13 24.15 10.19
N ASP A 454 -8.01 23.42 9.51
CA ASP A 454 -8.85 22.42 10.16
C ASP A 454 -7.99 21.27 10.65
N LEU A 455 -6.99 20.84 9.86
CA LEU A 455 -6.06 19.79 10.26
C LEU A 455 -5.26 20.21 11.50
N ALA A 456 -4.65 21.40 11.49
CA ALA A 456 -3.92 21.94 12.63
C ALA A 456 -4.79 22.04 13.90
N THR A 457 -6.07 22.41 13.73
CA THR A 457 -7.03 22.44 14.82
C THR A 457 -7.30 21.04 15.36
N THR A 458 -7.53 20.07 14.49
CA THR A 458 -7.77 18.68 14.89
C THR A 458 -6.54 18.03 15.52
N ASP A 459 -5.33 18.36 15.08
CA ASP A 459 -4.09 17.88 15.69
C ASP A 459 -3.96 18.36 17.12
N LYS A 460 -4.25 19.65 17.36
CA LYS A 460 -4.26 20.23 18.71
C LYS A 460 -5.30 19.53 19.60
N ILE A 461 -6.51 19.31 19.08
CA ILE A 461 -7.55 18.58 19.82
C ILE A 461 -7.09 17.17 20.15
N ALA A 462 -6.51 16.45 19.18
CA ALA A 462 -6.01 15.09 19.40
C ALA A 462 -4.89 15.07 20.45
N GLN A 463 -3.95 16.01 20.38
CA GLN A 463 -2.88 16.14 21.36
C GLN A 463 -3.43 16.38 22.77
N GLU A 464 -4.32 17.35 22.95
CA GLU A 464 -4.93 17.67 24.26
C GLU A 464 -5.67 16.45 24.85
N VAL A 465 -6.41 15.71 24.02
CA VAL A 465 -7.11 14.49 24.44
C VAL A 465 -6.14 13.37 24.83
N LEU A 466 -5.08 13.17 24.05
CA LEU A 466 -4.07 12.14 24.36
C LEU A 466 -3.30 12.48 25.64
N GLU A 467 -2.96 13.74 25.88
CA GLU A 467 -2.30 14.20 27.10
C GLU A 467 -3.18 13.99 28.35
N ASP A 468 -4.48 14.32 28.26
CA ASP A 468 -5.44 13.99 29.33
C ASP A 468 -5.47 12.49 29.58
N LEU A 469 -5.67 11.66 28.54
CA LEU A 469 -5.73 10.21 28.68
C LEU A 469 -4.44 9.62 29.26
N ALA A 470 -3.28 10.10 28.83
CA ALA A 470 -1.98 9.67 29.35
C ALA A 470 -1.84 9.91 30.87
N SER A 471 -2.40 11.01 31.38
CA SER A 471 -2.31 11.40 32.79
C SER A 471 -3.13 10.50 33.73
N ARG A 472 -4.18 9.85 33.22
CA ARG A 472 -5.14 9.03 33.99
C ARG A 472 -5.13 7.54 33.63
N CYS A 473 -4.36 7.14 32.62
CA CYS A 473 -4.25 5.75 32.22
C CYS A 473 -3.33 4.91 33.14
N PRO A 474 -3.52 3.57 33.18
CA PRO A 474 -2.57 2.65 33.77
C PRO A 474 -1.17 2.74 33.16
N GLU A 475 -0.14 2.44 33.95
CA GLU A 475 1.28 2.53 33.52
C GLU A 475 1.58 1.69 32.27
N GLU A 476 1.00 0.49 32.18
CA GLU A 476 1.21 -0.48 31.10
C GLU A 476 0.88 0.08 29.71
N ILE A 477 -0.10 0.99 29.59
CA ILE A 477 -0.50 1.59 28.31
C ILE A 477 -0.05 3.04 28.14
N ARG A 478 0.54 3.65 29.17
CA ARG A 478 0.96 5.05 29.13
C ARG A 478 1.96 5.31 28.02
N THR A 479 2.91 4.40 27.83
CA THR A 479 3.93 4.50 26.76
C THR A 479 3.29 4.61 25.38
N GLN A 480 2.19 3.90 25.12
CA GLN A 480 1.49 4.00 23.84
C GLN A 480 0.92 5.41 23.64
N TYR A 481 0.31 6.01 24.66
CA TYR A 481 -0.13 7.41 24.55
C TYR A 481 1.04 8.37 24.33
N LEU A 482 2.15 8.21 25.07
CA LEU A 482 3.32 9.08 24.95
C LEU A 482 3.95 9.02 23.54
N ASP A 483 4.06 7.82 22.95
CA ASP A 483 4.56 7.67 21.59
C ASP A 483 3.64 8.38 20.58
N ASN A 484 2.32 8.31 20.77
CA ASN A 484 1.35 9.00 19.92
C ASN A 484 1.33 10.53 20.13
N ILE A 485 1.58 11.01 21.35
CA ILE A 485 1.74 12.44 21.66
C ILE A 485 3.01 12.98 20.99
N LYS A 486 4.11 12.24 21.07
CA LYS A 486 5.35 12.59 20.37
C LYS A 486 5.12 12.63 18.86
N TRP A 487 4.44 11.63 18.31
CA TRP A 487 4.06 11.62 16.90
C TRP A 487 3.28 12.87 16.50
N ILE A 488 2.14 13.14 17.14
CA ILE A 488 1.25 14.23 16.72
C ILE A 488 1.93 15.61 16.86
N SER A 489 2.75 15.80 17.89
CA SER A 489 3.48 17.06 18.13
C SER A 489 4.63 17.31 17.15
N GLU A 490 5.13 16.27 16.48
CA GLU A 490 6.20 16.35 15.50
C GLU A 490 5.72 16.18 14.05
N ALA A 491 4.49 15.72 13.84
CA ALA A 491 4.03 15.31 12.51
C ALA A 491 4.05 16.44 11.47
N GLU A 492 3.91 17.71 11.89
CA GLU A 492 4.08 18.88 11.02
C GLU A 492 5.55 19.10 10.60
N LYS A 493 6.51 18.83 11.50
CA LYS A 493 7.96 18.97 11.23
C LYS A 493 8.47 17.96 10.21
N HIS A 494 7.82 16.81 10.12
CA HIS A 494 8.25 15.69 9.29
C HIS A 494 7.85 15.84 7.81
N ASP A 495 7.07 16.87 7.45
CA ASP A 495 6.51 17.12 6.11
C ASP A 495 6.06 15.82 5.42
N LEU A 496 5.22 15.05 6.13
CA LEU A 496 4.75 13.73 5.67
C LEU A 496 3.72 13.84 4.53
N GLY A 497 3.37 15.06 4.14
CA GLY A 497 2.70 15.33 2.89
C GLY A 497 3.64 15.06 1.72
N SER A 498 3.14 14.48 0.64
CA SER A 498 3.87 14.54 -0.63
C SER A 498 3.90 16.01 -1.05
N GLY A 499 5.10 16.59 -1.11
CA GLY A 499 5.33 18.03 -1.25
C GLY A 499 4.42 18.79 -2.23
N LYS A 500 4.20 20.07 -1.89
CA LYS A 500 3.55 21.14 -2.68
C LYS A 500 2.10 20.97 -3.15
N TYR A 501 1.48 19.78 -3.06
CA TYR A 501 0.14 19.58 -3.63
C TYR A 501 -0.74 18.61 -2.82
N GLY A 502 -1.62 19.15 -1.97
CA GLY A 502 -2.92 18.54 -1.65
C GLY A 502 -3.03 17.51 -0.51
N LYS A 503 -2.14 17.48 0.49
CA LYS A 503 -2.20 16.51 1.62
C LYS A 503 -2.37 17.13 3.01
N ASP A 504 -2.92 18.32 3.03
CA ASP A 504 -3.02 19.17 4.20
C ASP A 504 -4.26 18.94 5.07
N ILE A 505 -4.95 17.83 4.86
CA ILE A 505 -6.27 17.59 5.45
C ILE A 505 -6.40 16.21 6.09
N VAL A 506 -5.33 15.44 6.23
CA VAL A 506 -5.39 14.07 6.75
C VAL A 506 -4.44 13.87 7.92
N ARG A 507 -4.89 13.11 8.92
CA ARG A 507 -4.03 12.59 9.99
C ARG A 507 -4.35 11.11 10.21
N GLY A 508 -3.32 10.36 10.53
CA GLY A 508 -3.39 8.96 10.88
C GLY A 508 -2.41 8.63 11.99
#